data_AF-A0A811PQN5-F1
#
_entry.id   AF-A0A811PQN5-F1
#
_cell.length_a   1.000
_cell.length_b   1.000
_cell.length_c   1.000
_cell.angle_alpha   90.00
_cell.angle_beta   90.00
_cell.angle_gamma   90.00
#
_symmetry.space_group_name_H-M   'P 1'
#
loop_
_entity.id
_entity.type
_entity.pdbx_description
1 polymer ?
#
loop_
_entity_poly.entity_id
_entity_poly.type
_entity_poly.pdbx_seq_one_letter_code
_entity_poly.pdbx_strand_id
1 'polypeptide(L)'
;MPKMLAVPNLDKFAILVREQRKLYQREEEVVVKQVTKEDDDALLQEERLKQYQTAAKRLDNALLVLRRFISTGNELRTPVTKDEIVSEVARQLNITIHPENLHLQSPLASLGEFELPLRLLQDIPRPEGKLQWTLKVKIRRK
;
A
#
# COMPACT_ATOMS: atom_id res chain seq x y z
N MET A 1 -2.93 61.96 -11.80
CA MET A 1 -1.68 61.31 -12.27
C MET A 1 -1.98 60.54 -13.55
N PRO A 2 -1.32 60.83 -14.69
CA PRO A 2 -1.53 60.08 -15.93
C PRO A 2 -1.03 58.64 -15.77
N LYS A 3 -1.81 57.65 -16.24
CA LYS A 3 -1.38 56.24 -16.25
C LYS A 3 -0.59 55.97 -17.54
N MET A 4 0.72 55.69 -17.41
CA MET A 4 1.54 55.28 -18.56
C MET A 4 1.35 53.79 -18.83
N LEU A 5 0.63 53.47 -19.91
CA LEU A 5 0.35 52.09 -20.34
C LEU A 5 1.39 51.56 -21.34
N ALA A 6 2.24 52.43 -21.88
CA ALA A 6 3.25 52.08 -22.87
C ALA A 6 4.51 52.95 -22.68
N VAL A 7 5.65 52.39 -23.07
CA VAL A 7 6.94 53.10 -23.12
C VAL A 7 7.36 53.33 -24.58
N PRO A 8 8.02 54.46 -24.88
CA PRO A 8 8.55 54.72 -26.22
C PRO A 8 9.52 53.64 -26.69
N ASN A 9 9.54 53.37 -28.01
CA ASN A 9 10.43 52.39 -28.63
C ASN A 9 11.86 52.95 -28.80
N LEU A 10 12.55 53.12 -27.68
CA LEU A 10 13.96 53.52 -27.59
C LEU A 10 14.73 52.42 -26.83
N ASP A 11 15.98 52.19 -27.20
CA ASP A 11 16.82 51.13 -26.61
C ASP A 11 16.93 51.21 -25.08
N LYS A 12 16.88 52.42 -24.52
CA LYS A 12 16.91 52.67 -23.07
C LYS A 12 15.74 52.00 -22.35
N PHE A 13 14.54 52.03 -22.94
CA PHE A 13 13.34 51.40 -22.36
C PHE A 13 13.28 49.90 -22.68
N ALA A 14 13.92 49.43 -23.75
CA ALA A 14 14.01 48.00 -24.04
C ALA A 14 14.75 47.23 -22.94
N ILE A 15 15.84 47.80 -22.40
CA ILE A 15 16.58 47.21 -21.27
C ILE A 15 15.70 47.21 -20.01
N LEU A 16 15.03 48.33 -19.70
CA LEU A 16 14.13 48.46 -18.56
C LEU A 16 12.99 47.42 -18.59
N VAL A 17 12.34 47.25 -19.75
CA VAL A 17 11.26 46.27 -19.93
C VAL A 17 11.77 44.84 -19.78
N ARG A 18 12.99 44.54 -20.25
CA ARG A 18 13.61 43.22 -20.08
C ARG A 18 13.93 42.92 -18.61
N GLU A 19 14.43 43.89 -17.86
CA GLU A 19 14.72 43.74 -16.43
C GLU A 19 13.44 43.60 -15.60
N GLN A 20 12.41 44.40 -15.89
CA GLN A 20 11.10 44.26 -15.25
C GLN A 20 10.48 42.89 -15.53
N ARG A 21 10.54 42.40 -16.78
CA ARG A 21 10.04 41.04 -17.11
C ARG A 21 10.78 39.94 -16.37
N LYS A 22 12.12 40.04 -16.22
CA LYS A 22 12.92 39.08 -15.44
C LYS A 22 12.56 39.05 -13.96
N LEU A 23 12.23 40.21 -13.38
CA LEU A 23 11.83 40.32 -11.98
C LEU A 23 10.44 39.71 -11.76
N TYR A 24 9.47 40.02 -12.62
CA TYR A 24 8.10 39.50 -12.50
C TYR A 24 7.97 38.00 -12.83
N GLN A 25 8.74 37.48 -13.79
CA GLN A 25 8.68 36.05 -14.14
C GLN A 25 9.19 35.13 -13.02
N ARG A 26 10.03 35.63 -12.10
CA ARG A 26 10.67 34.82 -11.06
C ARG A 26 9.72 34.39 -9.94
N GLU A 27 8.60 35.09 -9.74
CA GLU A 27 7.63 34.77 -8.68
C GLU A 27 6.55 33.78 -9.12
N GLU A 28 6.16 33.76 -10.41
CA GLU A 28 5.08 32.88 -10.90
C GLU A 28 5.51 31.41 -11.09
N GLU A 29 6.78 31.14 -11.39
CA GLU A 29 7.24 29.76 -11.67
C GLU A 29 7.56 28.92 -10.41
N VAL A 30 7.76 29.56 -9.25
CA VAL A 30 8.16 28.86 -8.02
C VAL A 30 6.95 28.41 -7.18
N VAL A 31 5.82 29.13 -7.25
CA VAL A 31 4.63 28.86 -6.42
C VAL A 31 3.70 27.80 -7.03
N VAL A 32 3.65 27.66 -8.36
CA VAL A 32 2.66 26.79 -9.03
C VAL A 32 3.05 25.31 -9.07
N LYS A 33 4.34 24.97 -8.91
CA LYS A 33 4.82 23.56 -8.97
C LYS A 33 4.88 22.83 -7.65
N GLN A 34 4.77 23.52 -6.51
CA GLN A 34 4.83 22.87 -5.19
C GLN A 34 3.46 22.38 -4.72
N VAL A 35 2.38 23.09 -5.06
CA VAL A 35 1.02 22.73 -4.61
C VAL A 35 0.47 21.47 -5.30
N THR A 36 0.79 21.25 -6.58
CA THR A 36 0.24 20.08 -7.32
C THR A 36 0.79 18.75 -6.82
N LYS A 37 2.06 18.69 -6.42
CA LYS A 37 2.68 17.43 -5.98
C LYS A 37 2.17 16.99 -4.62
N GLU A 38 1.99 17.92 -3.69
CA GLU A 38 1.56 17.60 -2.33
C GLU A 38 0.09 17.15 -2.30
N ASP A 39 -0.77 17.76 -3.12
CA ASP A 39 -2.18 17.34 -3.26
C ASP A 39 -2.31 15.98 -3.98
N ASP A 40 -1.52 15.73 -5.03
CA ASP A 40 -1.46 14.43 -5.71
C ASP A 40 -0.88 13.33 -4.78
N ASP A 41 0.14 13.65 -3.99
CA ASP A 41 0.75 12.75 -3.02
C ASP A 41 -0.20 12.44 -1.86
N ALA A 42 -1.00 13.40 -1.40
CA ALA A 42 -2.02 13.20 -0.37
C ALA A 42 -3.18 12.31 -0.87
N LEU A 43 -3.66 12.53 -2.09
CA LEU A 43 -4.68 11.68 -2.72
C LEU A 43 -4.19 10.24 -2.89
N LEU A 44 -2.93 10.05 -3.34
CA LEU A 44 -2.30 8.74 -3.45
C LEU A 44 -2.16 8.03 -2.09
N GLN A 45 -1.87 8.77 -1.03
CA GLN A 45 -1.81 8.22 0.33
C GLN A 45 -3.19 7.78 0.81
N GLU A 46 -4.24 8.58 0.61
CA GLU A 46 -5.60 8.19 0.97
C GLU A 46 -6.07 6.95 0.22
N GLU A 47 -5.79 6.84 -1.08
CA GLU A 47 -6.11 5.66 -1.87
C GLU A 47 -5.39 4.41 -1.35
N ARG A 48 -4.11 4.53 -1.00
CA ARG A 48 -3.35 3.44 -0.36
C ARG A 48 -3.96 3.03 0.97
N LEU A 49 -4.33 3.99 1.82
CA LEU A 49 -4.99 3.72 3.11
C LEU A 49 -6.32 2.98 2.92
N LYS A 50 -7.14 3.39 1.94
CA LYS A 50 -8.40 2.71 1.58
C LYS A 50 -8.15 1.28 1.08
N GLN A 51 -7.11 1.07 0.29
CA GLN A 51 -6.69 -0.27 -0.15
C GLN A 51 -6.25 -1.14 1.03
N TYR A 52 -5.44 -0.60 1.96
CA TYR A 52 -5.03 -1.32 3.16
C TYR A 52 -6.21 -1.67 4.07
N GLN A 53 -7.16 -0.75 4.26
CA GLN A 53 -8.38 -1.03 5.01
C GLN A 53 -9.24 -2.11 4.37
N THR A 54 -9.35 -2.10 3.03
CA THR A 54 -10.12 -3.11 2.29
C THR A 54 -9.43 -4.47 2.36
N ALA A 55 -8.11 -4.51 2.21
CA ALA A 55 -7.31 -5.72 2.37
C ALA A 55 -7.41 -6.28 3.80
N ALA A 56 -7.35 -5.42 4.81
CA ALA A 56 -7.54 -5.77 6.21
C ALA A 56 -8.91 -6.44 6.44
N LYS A 57 -10.00 -5.83 5.96
CA LYS A 57 -11.35 -6.41 6.06
C LYS A 57 -11.47 -7.76 5.34
N ARG A 58 -10.82 -7.91 4.18
CA ARG A 58 -10.79 -9.19 3.45
C ARG A 58 -10.03 -10.25 4.23
N LEU A 59 -8.90 -9.88 4.83
CA LEU A 59 -8.06 -10.78 5.62
C LEU A 59 -8.77 -11.26 6.89
N ASP A 60 -9.50 -10.39 7.58
CA ASP A 60 -10.20 -10.76 8.83
C ASP A 60 -11.39 -11.71 8.60
N ASN A 61 -12.12 -11.52 7.50
CA ASN A 61 -13.23 -12.39 7.10
C ASN A 61 -12.77 -13.68 6.41
N ALA A 62 -11.49 -13.77 6.03
CA ALA A 62 -10.99 -14.85 5.22
C ALA A 62 -10.86 -16.17 5.99
N LEU A 63 -11.17 -17.26 5.30
CA LEU A 63 -10.80 -18.61 5.70
C LEU A 63 -9.99 -19.23 4.55
N LEU A 64 -8.69 -19.36 4.76
CA LEU A 64 -7.76 -19.89 3.77
C LEU A 64 -7.91 -21.41 3.69
N VAL A 65 -8.41 -21.93 2.57
CA VAL A 65 -8.60 -23.39 2.40
C VAL A 65 -7.47 -23.97 1.56
N LEU A 66 -6.61 -24.80 2.16
CA LEU A 66 -5.60 -25.56 1.41
C LEU A 66 -6.08 -26.99 1.16
N ARG A 67 -5.83 -27.50 -0.04
CA ARG A 67 -6.07 -28.92 -0.37
C ARG A 67 -4.73 -29.61 -0.61
N ARG A 68 -4.39 -30.58 0.24
CA ARG A 68 -3.10 -31.28 0.19
C ARG A 68 -3.28 -32.80 0.16
N PHE A 69 -2.30 -33.49 -0.42
CA PHE A 69 -2.24 -34.94 -0.44
C PHE A 69 -1.72 -35.46 0.90
N ILE A 70 -2.34 -36.52 1.38
CA ILE A 70 -2.00 -37.19 2.64
C ILE A 70 -1.08 -38.36 2.31
N SER A 71 -0.10 -38.64 3.18
CA SER A 71 0.70 -39.87 3.07
C SER A 71 -0.03 -41.02 3.75
N THR A 72 -0.15 -40.96 5.07
CA THR A 72 -0.72 -42.03 5.89
C THR A 72 -1.47 -41.40 7.07
N GLY A 73 -2.72 -41.81 7.31
CA GLY A 73 -3.52 -41.26 8.42
C GLY A 73 -3.87 -39.77 8.23
N ASN A 74 -3.47 -38.93 9.19
CA ASN A 74 -3.75 -37.48 9.22
C ASN A 74 -2.55 -36.61 8.81
N GLU A 75 -1.42 -37.23 8.45
CA GLU A 75 -0.19 -36.52 8.11
C GLU A 75 -0.12 -36.16 6.61
N LEU A 76 0.27 -34.93 6.34
CA LEU A 76 0.46 -34.42 4.99
C LEU A 76 1.73 -35.02 4.38
N ARG A 77 1.62 -35.45 3.11
CA ARG A 77 2.77 -35.95 2.35
C ARG A 77 3.82 -34.86 2.13
N THR A 78 3.36 -33.63 1.98
CA THR A 78 4.22 -32.45 1.83
C THR A 78 3.81 -31.45 2.91
N PRO A 79 4.70 -31.12 3.86
CA PRO A 79 4.38 -30.17 4.91
C PRO A 79 4.21 -28.78 4.31
N VAL A 80 3.28 -28.01 4.88
CA VAL A 80 3.00 -26.65 4.40
C VAL A 80 4.00 -25.67 5.02
N THR A 81 4.81 -25.04 4.17
CA THR A 81 5.79 -24.02 4.54
C THR A 81 5.17 -22.62 4.52
N LYS A 82 5.91 -21.64 5.05
CA LYS A 82 5.48 -20.23 5.05
C LYS A 82 5.19 -19.72 3.64
N ASP A 83 6.06 -20.04 2.68
CA ASP A 83 5.95 -19.55 1.30
C ASP A 83 4.71 -20.11 0.59
N GLU A 84 4.33 -21.35 0.89
CA GLU A 84 3.11 -21.94 0.36
C GLU A 84 1.86 -21.24 0.92
N ILE A 85 1.86 -20.87 2.20
CA ILE A 85 0.76 -20.12 2.81
C ILE A 85 0.66 -18.74 2.16
N VAL A 86 1.79 -18.06 1.98
CA VAL A 86 1.85 -16.75 1.29
C VAL A 86 1.30 -16.85 -0.13
N SER A 87 1.70 -17.88 -0.87
CA SER A 87 1.24 -18.11 -2.24
C SER A 87 -0.26 -18.37 -2.30
N GLU A 88 -0.80 -19.17 -1.37
CA GLU A 88 -2.24 -19.41 -1.29
C GLU A 88 -3.03 -18.18 -0.85
N VAL A 89 -2.48 -17.35 0.05
CA VAL A 89 -3.10 -16.07 0.43
C VAL A 89 -3.18 -15.14 -0.77
N ALA A 90 -2.11 -15.02 -1.55
CA ALA A 90 -2.11 -14.23 -2.78
C ALA A 90 -3.13 -14.76 -3.80
N ARG A 91 -3.25 -16.09 -3.93
CA ARG A 91 -4.17 -16.75 -4.86
C ARG A 91 -5.65 -16.62 -4.45
N GLN A 92 -5.96 -16.74 -3.17
CA GLN A 92 -7.36 -16.80 -2.69
C GLN A 92 -7.90 -15.44 -2.26
N LEU A 93 -7.06 -14.60 -1.66
CA LEU A 93 -7.48 -13.32 -1.08
C LEU A 93 -7.01 -12.11 -1.90
N ASN A 94 -6.19 -12.32 -2.93
CA ASN A 94 -5.58 -11.28 -3.75
C ASN A 94 -4.78 -10.26 -2.90
N ILE A 95 -4.16 -10.75 -1.82
CA ILE A 95 -3.32 -9.95 -0.92
C ILE A 95 -1.92 -10.54 -0.93
N THR A 96 -0.91 -9.68 -1.14
CA THR A 96 0.48 -10.10 -1.04
C THR A 96 0.97 -9.84 0.38
N ILE A 97 1.39 -10.88 1.08
CA ILE A 97 1.93 -10.78 2.44
C ILE A 97 3.37 -11.28 2.41
N HIS A 98 4.27 -10.63 3.16
CA HIS A 98 5.62 -11.13 3.32
C HIS A 98 5.68 -12.31 4.29
N PRO A 99 6.51 -13.34 4.04
CA PRO A 99 6.62 -14.51 4.92
C PRO A 99 7.12 -14.16 6.32
N GLU A 100 7.84 -13.04 6.47
CA GLU A 100 8.31 -12.51 7.76
C GLU A 100 7.16 -12.04 8.67
N ASN A 101 6.07 -11.57 8.07
CA ASN A 101 4.89 -11.12 8.79
C ASN A 101 4.10 -12.31 9.36
N LEU A 102 4.39 -13.54 8.94
CA LEU A 102 3.68 -14.73 9.38
C LEU A 102 4.48 -15.47 10.45
N HIS A 103 3.93 -15.52 11.66
CA HIS A 103 4.57 -16.24 12.75
C HIS A 103 4.16 -17.72 12.75
N LEU A 104 4.95 -18.52 12.04
CA LEU A 104 4.88 -19.98 12.05
C LEU A 104 6.14 -20.54 12.71
N GLN A 105 5.98 -21.24 13.83
CA GLN A 105 7.08 -21.88 14.58
C GLN A 105 7.58 -23.15 13.89
N SER A 106 6.67 -23.94 13.29
CA SER A 106 6.98 -25.17 12.56
C SER A 106 6.07 -25.34 11.35
N PRO A 107 6.53 -25.95 10.25
CA PRO A 107 5.68 -26.28 9.10
C PRO A 107 4.43 -27.07 9.51
N LEU A 108 3.29 -26.80 8.87
CA LEU A 108 2.04 -27.52 9.18
C LEU A 108 2.07 -28.88 8.47
N ALA A 109 2.16 -29.96 9.25
CA ALA A 109 2.24 -31.32 8.75
C ALA A 109 0.93 -32.12 8.92
N SER A 110 -0.11 -31.54 9.51
CA SER A 110 -1.37 -32.23 9.83
C SER A 110 -2.56 -31.57 9.14
N LEU A 111 -3.61 -32.37 8.90
CA LEU A 111 -4.93 -31.86 8.53
C LEU A 111 -5.60 -31.20 9.74
N GLY A 112 -6.31 -30.11 9.50
CA GLY A 112 -7.02 -29.42 10.58
C GLY A 112 -7.28 -27.95 10.29
N GLU A 113 -7.80 -27.29 11.32
CA GLU A 113 -7.97 -25.84 11.37
C GLU A 113 -6.87 -25.26 12.25
N PHE A 114 -6.16 -24.29 11.71
CA PHE A 114 -5.03 -23.63 12.34
C PHE A 114 -5.28 -22.13 12.35
N GLU A 115 -5.00 -21.49 13.48
CA GLU A 115 -5.00 -20.04 13.60
C GLU A 115 -3.56 -19.57 13.64
N LEU A 116 -3.15 -18.77 12.66
CA LEU A 116 -1.77 -18.29 12.52
C LEU A 116 -1.71 -16.80 12.84
N PRO A 117 -0.92 -16.38 13.85
CA PRO A 117 -0.76 -14.98 14.16
C PRO A 117 0.06 -14.25 13.09
N LEU A 118 -0.42 -13.08 12.69
CA LEU A 118 0.26 -12.17 11.77
C LEU A 118 0.84 -10.98 12.53
N ARG A 119 2.08 -10.62 12.18
CA ARG A 119 2.80 -9.43 12.63
C ARG A 119 2.82 -8.44 11.47
N LEU A 120 1.76 -7.63 11.40
CA LEU A 120 1.69 -6.53 10.44
C LEU A 120 2.18 -5.24 11.12
N LEU A 121 2.70 -4.31 10.31
CA LEU A 121 3.10 -2.98 10.78
C LEU A 121 1.90 -2.22 11.38
N GLN A 122 2.20 -1.32 12.30
CA GLN A 122 1.25 -0.63 13.19
C GLN A 122 0.25 0.29 12.45
N ASP A 123 0.53 0.60 11.18
CA ASP A 123 -0.27 1.48 10.32
C ASP A 123 -1.54 0.83 9.75
N ILE A 124 -1.66 -0.50 9.83
CA ILE A 124 -2.87 -1.20 9.37
C ILE A 124 -3.87 -1.24 10.53
N PRO A 125 -5.05 -0.61 10.39
CA PRO A 125 -6.05 -0.60 11.45
C PRO A 125 -6.47 -2.03 11.76
N ARG A 126 -6.33 -2.42 13.03
CA ARG A 126 -6.71 -3.74 13.52
C ARG A 126 -8.24 -3.87 13.54
N PRO A 127 -8.80 -5.07 13.28
CA PRO A 127 -10.24 -5.29 13.39
C PRO A 127 -10.70 -5.05 14.83
N GLU A 128 -11.89 -4.50 15.01
CA GLU A 128 -12.44 -4.20 16.33
C GLU A 128 -12.50 -5.47 17.20
N GLY A 129 -11.90 -5.39 18.39
CA GLY A 129 -11.94 -6.47 19.40
C GLY A 129 -10.81 -7.50 19.36
N LYS A 130 -9.85 -7.44 18.41
CA LYS A 130 -8.70 -8.36 18.38
C LYS A 130 -7.38 -7.66 18.71
N LEU A 131 -6.64 -8.19 19.68
CA LEU A 131 -5.32 -7.70 20.06
C LEU A 131 -4.25 -7.92 18.97
N GLN A 132 -4.40 -9.00 18.20
CA GLN A 132 -3.48 -9.45 17.16
C GLN A 132 -4.24 -9.93 15.92
N TRP A 133 -3.66 -9.70 14.74
CA TRP A 133 -4.16 -10.26 13.48
C TRP A 133 -3.99 -11.78 13.48
N THR A 134 -5.06 -12.50 13.13
CA THR A 134 -5.03 -13.96 12.99
C THR A 134 -5.54 -14.37 11.62
N LEU A 135 -4.80 -15.26 10.96
CA LEU A 135 -5.18 -15.90 9.71
C LEU A 135 -5.74 -17.29 10.02
N LYS A 136 -6.99 -17.52 9.64
CA LYS A 136 -7.63 -18.83 9.77
C LYS A 136 -7.29 -19.68 8.56
N VAL A 137 -6.62 -20.80 8.81
CA VAL A 137 -6.16 -21.75 7.78
C VAL A 137 -6.83 -23.09 7.99
N LYS A 138 -7.53 -23.59 6.98
CA LYS A 138 -8.16 -24.91 6.99
C LYS A 138 -7.51 -25.80 5.95
N ILE A 139 -6.83 -26.85 6.41
CA ILE A 139 -6.19 -27.84 5.55
C ILE A 139 -7.16 -29.01 5.36
N ARG A 140 -7.56 -29.26 4.11
CA ARG A 140 -8.43 -30.35 3.70
C ARG A 140 -7.68 -31.36 2.84
N ARG A 141 -8.20 -32.59 2.84
CA ARG A 141 -7.76 -33.63 1.91
C ARG A 141 -8.10 -33.22 0.47
N LYS A 142 -7.14 -33.41 -0.44
CA LYS A 142 -7.36 -33.29 -1.88
C LYS A 142 -8.01 -34.54 -2.46
#